data_AF-A0A6G1AXR6-F1
#
_entry.id   AF-A0A6G1AXR6-F1
#
_cell.length_a   1.000
_cell.length_b   1.000
_cell.length_c   1.000
_cell.angle_alpha   90.00
_cell.angle_beta   90.00
_cell.angle_gamma   90.00
#
_symmetry.space_group_name_H-M   'P 1'
#
loop_
_entity.id
_entity.type
_entity.pdbx_description
1 polymer ?
#
loop_
_entity_poly.entity_id
_entity_poly.type
_entity_poly.pdbx_seq_one_letter_code
_entity_poly.pdbx_strand_id
1 'polypeptide(L)'
;LRNLPKKLIFLAKNLDDALKVIEQSELAYKVDMVWIVGGSSVYKETMKKPGHLRIFVTRIMQEFESDTFFPDIDLEKYKLPPVYPGVLSDVQEKKDIKYKFEVYEKND
;
A
#
# COMPACT_ATOMS: atom_id res chain seq x y z
N LEU A 1 11.37 -11.25 20.88
CA LEU A 1 10.02 -11.17 20.27
C LEU A 1 9.03 -11.76 21.27
N ARG A 2 8.38 -10.95 22.12
CA ARG A 2 7.36 -11.43 23.06
C ARG A 2 6.03 -10.74 22.73
N ASN A 3 4.96 -11.53 22.65
CA ASN A 3 3.56 -11.19 22.34
C ASN A 3 3.24 -10.96 20.85
N LEU A 4 3.20 -12.06 20.08
CA LEU A 4 2.60 -12.03 18.74
C LEU A 4 1.07 -11.91 18.84
N PRO A 5 0.41 -11.25 17.87
CA PRO A 5 -1.05 -11.22 17.81
C PRO A 5 -1.63 -12.62 17.71
N LYS A 6 -2.73 -12.89 18.44
CA LYS A 6 -3.39 -14.21 18.45
C LYS A 6 -3.86 -14.69 17.06
N LYS A 7 -4.10 -13.77 16.13
CA LYS A 7 -4.55 -14.05 14.75
C LYS A 7 -3.42 -13.93 13.71
N LEU A 8 -2.17 -13.83 14.15
CA LEU A 8 -1.04 -13.83 13.23
C LEU A 8 -0.90 -15.22 12.61
N ILE A 9 -0.98 -15.29 11.28
CA ILE A 9 -0.86 -16.56 10.54
C ILE A 9 0.61 -16.80 10.15
N PHE A 10 1.30 -15.76 9.67
CA PHE A 10 2.69 -15.84 9.24
C PHE A 10 3.52 -14.69 9.80
N LEU A 11 4.78 -14.98 10.11
CA LEU A 11 5.78 -14.00 10.51
C LEU A 11 7.00 -14.15 9.60
N ALA A 12 7.40 -13.06 8.95
CA ALA A 12 8.61 -12.99 8.15
C ALA A 12 9.51 -11.87 8.69
N LYS A 13 10.83 -12.02 8.51
CA LYS A 13 11.83 -11.06 9.04
C LYS A 13 12.01 -9.82 8.15
N ASN A 14 11.55 -9.87 6.90
CA ASN A 14 11.58 -8.78 5.92
C ASN A 14 10.52 -9.04 4.83
N LEU A 15 10.37 -8.08 3.90
CA LEU A 15 9.38 -8.17 2.83
C LEU A 15 9.68 -9.31 1.85
N ASP A 16 10.95 -9.52 1.49
CA ASP A 16 11.34 -10.58 0.55
C ASP A 16 10.97 -11.98 1.05
N ASP A 17 11.21 -12.26 2.32
CA ASP A 17 10.85 -13.54 2.92
C ASP A 17 9.33 -13.69 3.05
N ALA A 18 8.59 -12.58 3.27
CA ALA A 18 7.13 -12.60 3.26
C ALA A 18 6.59 -12.97 1.87
N LEU A 19 7.14 -12.36 0.81
CA LEU A 19 6.76 -12.66 -0.57
C LEU A 19 7.09 -14.11 -0.94
N LYS A 20 8.27 -14.62 -0.56
CA LYS A 20 8.61 -16.03 -0.76
C LYS A 20 7.65 -16.99 -0.06
N VAL A 21 7.21 -16.67 1.16
CA VAL A 21 6.22 -17.50 1.88
C VAL A 21 4.91 -17.57 1.08
N ILE A 22 4.49 -16.48 0.45
CA ILE A 22 3.30 -16.45 -0.40
C ILE A 22 3.51 -17.33 -1.64
N GLU A 23 4.64 -17.18 -2.34
CA GLU A 23 4.93 -17.87 -3.60
C GLU A 23 5.27 -19.37 -3.45
N GLN A 24 5.87 -19.77 -2.33
CA GLN A 24 6.47 -21.11 -2.16
C GLN A 24 5.70 -22.04 -1.23
N SER A 25 4.53 -21.61 -0.73
CA SER A 25 3.69 -22.42 0.14
C SER A 25 2.33 -22.71 -0.50
N GLU A 26 1.46 -23.42 0.23
CA GLU A 26 0.06 -23.59 -0.16
C GLU A 26 -0.69 -22.26 -0.38
N LEU A 27 -0.14 -21.14 0.10
CA LEU A 27 -0.68 -19.81 -0.15
C LEU A 27 -0.65 -19.41 -1.63
N ALA A 28 0.26 -19.96 -2.43
CA ALA A 28 0.36 -19.65 -3.85
C ALA A 28 -0.94 -19.94 -4.62
N TYR A 29 -1.78 -20.84 -4.10
CA TYR A 29 -3.07 -21.21 -4.67
C TYR A 29 -4.28 -20.64 -3.89
N LYS A 30 -4.04 -19.96 -2.76
CA LYS A 30 -5.07 -19.39 -1.89
C LYS A 30 -5.09 -17.85 -1.91
N VAL A 31 -3.97 -17.21 -2.27
CA VAL A 31 -3.80 -15.77 -2.28
C VAL A 31 -3.99 -15.24 -3.70
N ASP A 32 -4.92 -14.31 -3.84
CA ASP A 32 -5.18 -13.60 -5.10
C ASP A 32 -4.36 -12.29 -5.16
N MET A 33 -4.58 -11.39 -4.20
CA MET A 33 -3.91 -10.08 -4.14
C MET A 33 -3.05 -9.92 -2.89
N VAL A 34 -1.86 -9.36 -3.07
CA VAL A 34 -0.99 -8.92 -1.97
C VAL A 34 -1.17 -7.42 -1.75
N TRP A 35 -1.63 -7.05 -0.56
CA TRP A 35 -1.80 -5.66 -0.15
C TRP A 35 -0.77 -5.29 0.92
N ILE A 36 0.04 -4.28 0.62
CA ILE A 36 0.94 -3.68 1.61
C ILE A 36 0.17 -2.58 2.33
N VAL A 37 -0.05 -2.75 3.63
CA VAL A 37 -0.88 -1.84 4.46
C VAL A 37 -0.05 -0.99 5.44
N GLY A 38 1.28 -0.97 5.27
CA GLY A 38 2.21 -0.12 6.02
C GLY A 38 3.12 -0.88 6.99
N GLY A 39 3.96 -0.18 7.77
CA GLY A 39 4.13 1.28 7.87
C GLY A 39 5.13 1.89 6.87
N SER A 40 5.64 3.10 7.16
CA SER A 40 6.51 3.89 6.26
C SER A 40 7.73 3.11 5.72
N SER A 41 8.41 2.33 6.58
CA SER A 41 9.54 1.51 6.15
C SER A 41 9.15 0.45 5.12
N VAL A 42 8.01 -0.21 5.31
CA VAL A 42 7.50 -1.25 4.40
C VAL A 42 7.07 -0.62 3.08
N TYR A 43 6.40 0.53 3.09
CA TYR A 43 6.08 1.26 1.86
C TYR A 43 7.33 1.62 1.06
N LYS A 44 8.35 2.15 1.74
CA LYS A 44 9.62 2.54 1.10
C LYS A 44 10.36 1.34 0.52
N GLU A 45 10.33 0.18 1.19
CA GLU A 45 10.92 -1.05 0.67
C GLU A 45 10.15 -1.58 -0.56
N THR A 46 8.81 -1.60 -0.48
CA THR A 46 7.94 -2.04 -1.59
C THR A 46 8.11 -1.18 -2.83
N MET A 47 8.11 0.15 -2.70
CA MET A 47 8.21 1.06 -3.85
C MET A 47 9.54 0.96 -4.61
N LYS A 48 10.58 0.40 -3.98
CA LYS A 48 11.86 0.13 -4.64
C LYS A 48 11.87 -1.17 -5.45
N LYS A 49 10.90 -2.07 -5.25
CA LYS A 49 10.90 -3.37 -5.92
C LYS A 49 10.59 -3.22 -7.42
N PRO A 50 11.18 -4.06 -8.27
CA PRO A 50 10.78 -4.14 -9.68
C PRO A 50 9.38 -4.76 -9.81
N GLY A 51 8.77 -4.58 -10.97
CA GLY A 51 7.47 -5.16 -11.32
C GLY A 51 6.28 -4.26 -11.02
N HIS A 52 5.10 -4.77 -11.37
CA HIS A 52 3.84 -4.04 -11.32
C HIS A 52 3.47 -3.66 -9.90
N LEU A 53 3.34 -2.36 -9.64
CA LEU A 53 2.90 -1.83 -8.36
C LEU A 53 1.80 -0.79 -8.56
N ARG A 54 0.71 -0.92 -7.80
CA ARG A 54 -0.31 0.11 -7.65
C ARG A 54 -0.27 0.70 -6.24
N ILE A 55 -0.43 2.01 -6.14
CA ILE A 55 -0.50 2.73 -4.86
C ILE A 55 -1.90 3.34 -4.75
N PHE A 56 -2.73 2.76 -3.89
CA PHE A 56 -4.03 3.29 -3.55
C PHE A 56 -3.86 4.31 -2.41
N VAL A 57 -4.06 5.58 -2.71
CA VAL A 57 -3.85 6.69 -1.78
C VAL A 57 -5.18 7.36 -1.46
N THR A 58 -5.51 7.42 -0.18
CA THR A 58 -6.52 8.36 0.33
C THR A 58 -5.82 9.68 0.62
N ARG A 59 -6.04 10.69 -0.23
CA ARG A 59 -5.51 12.04 -0.02
C ARG A 59 -6.39 12.77 0.98
N ILE A 60 -5.91 12.91 2.21
CA ILE A 60 -6.55 13.75 3.22
C ILE A 60 -6.23 15.22 2.88
N MET A 61 -7.25 16.04 2.67
CA MET A 61 -7.11 17.43 2.21
C MET A 61 -6.94 18.40 3.37
N GLN A 62 -6.19 17.99 4.38
CA GLN A 62 -5.92 18.73 5.61
C GLN A 62 -4.60 18.26 6.20
N GLU A 63 -3.89 19.17 6.85
CA GLU A 63 -2.64 18.88 7.55
C GLU A 63 -2.91 18.40 8.98
N PHE A 64 -2.14 17.41 9.42
CA PHE A 64 -2.15 16.87 10.78
C PHE A 64 -0.72 16.72 11.27
N GLU A 65 -0.49 16.99 12.55
CA GLU A 65 0.79 16.68 13.19
C GLU A 65 1.09 15.19 13.05
N SER A 66 2.27 14.87 12.51
CA SER A 66 2.65 13.49 12.16
C SER A 66 4.12 13.27 12.50
N ASP A 67 4.44 12.10 13.07
CA ASP A 67 5.81 11.65 13.36
C ASP A 67 6.41 10.79 12.24
N THR A 68 5.56 10.33 11.32
CA THR A 68 5.87 9.36 10.29
C THR A 68 5.19 9.77 8.98
N PHE A 69 5.93 9.67 7.87
CA PHE A 69 5.46 10.12 6.56
C PHE A 69 5.48 9.00 5.54
N PHE A 70 4.56 9.06 4.58
CA PHE A 70 4.58 8.22 3.39
C PHE A 70 5.74 8.68 2.48
N PRO A 71 6.49 7.76 1.84
CA PRO A 71 7.55 8.15 0.90
C PRO A 71 7.00 8.93 -0.29
N ASP A 72 7.80 9.83 -0.86
CA ASP A 72 7.40 10.60 -2.05
C ASP A 72 7.07 9.68 -3.23
N ILE A 73 5.99 10.00 -3.94
CA ILE A 73 5.59 9.31 -5.17
C ILE A 73 6.26 10.02 -6.34
N ASP A 74 7.23 9.34 -6.95
CA ASP A 74 7.93 9.81 -8.14
C ASP A 74 6.98 9.79 -9.35
N LEU A 75 6.52 10.97 -9.79
CA LEU A 75 5.53 11.10 -10.88
C LEU A 75 6.11 10.80 -12.27
N GLU A 76 7.43 10.66 -12.40
CA GLU A 76 8.04 10.12 -13.63
C GLU A 76 7.79 8.61 -13.71
N LYS A 77 7.93 7.92 -12.58
CA LYS A 77 7.73 6.47 -12.46
C LYS A 77 6.29 6.04 -12.21
N TYR A 78 5.47 6.88 -11.59
CA TYR A 78 4.09 6.54 -11.23
C TYR A 78 3.12 7.50 -11.91
N LYS A 79 2.12 6.95 -12.60
CA LYS A 79 1.07 7.74 -13.26
C LYS A 79 -0.22 7.66 -12.48
N LEU A 80 -0.90 8.80 -12.43
CA LEU A 80 -2.24 8.94 -11.90
C LEU A 80 -3.23 8.94 -13.09
N PRO A 81 -3.90 7.83 -13.39
CA PRO A 81 -5.01 7.82 -14.33
C PRO A 81 -6.17 8.68 -13.79
N PRO A 82 -7.02 9.23 -14.68
CA PRO A 82 -8.15 10.07 -14.27
C PRO A 82 -9.24 9.29 -13.52
N VAL A 83 -9.38 7.98 -13.79
CA VAL A 83 -10.39 7.09 -13.16
C VAL A 83 -9.79 5.71 -12.99
N TYR A 84 -10.15 5.02 -11.91
CA TYR A 84 -9.89 3.59 -11.71
C TYR A 84 -11.21 2.86 -11.44
N PRO A 85 -11.49 1.70 -12.09
CA PRO A 85 -12.76 0.98 -11.91
C PRO A 85 -13.04 0.65 -10.43
N GLY A 86 -14.24 1.01 -9.97
CA GLY A 86 -14.67 0.77 -8.59
C GLY A 86 -14.14 1.77 -7.56
N VAL A 87 -13.42 2.81 -7.97
CA VAL A 87 -12.93 3.89 -7.09
C VAL A 87 -13.63 5.20 -7.44
N LEU A 88 -14.19 5.87 -6.44
CA LEU A 88 -14.85 7.17 -6.61
C LEU A 88 -13.81 8.27 -6.85
N SER A 89 -14.02 9.10 -7.87
CA SER A 89 -13.17 10.24 -8.20
C SER A 89 -13.51 11.51 -7.42
N ASP A 90 -14.75 11.62 -6.93
CA ASP A 90 -15.24 12.83 -6.28
C ASP A 90 -14.67 12.98 -4.87
N VAL A 91 -14.55 14.23 -4.42
CA VAL A 91 -14.19 14.54 -3.04
C VAL A 91 -15.27 14.01 -2.10
N GLN A 92 -14.83 13.29 -1.08
CA GLN A 92 -15.63 12.77 0.01
C GLN A 92 -15.41 13.63 1.25
N GLU A 93 -16.37 13.63 2.18
CA GLU A 93 -16.25 14.37 3.43
C GLU A 93 -16.81 13.55 4.60
N LYS A 94 -16.08 13.53 5.72
CA LYS A 94 -16.55 12.90 6.95
C LYS A 94 -15.99 13.65 8.15
N LYS A 95 -16.86 14.09 9.06
CA LYS A 95 -16.49 14.89 10.24
C LYS A 95 -15.65 16.12 9.87
N ASP A 96 -16.10 16.87 8.86
CA ASP A 96 -15.43 18.06 8.32
C ASP A 96 -14.04 17.82 7.71
N ILE A 97 -13.63 16.56 7.55
CA ILE A 97 -12.38 16.18 6.90
C ILE A 97 -12.70 15.76 5.46
N LYS A 98 -12.21 16.54 4.52
CA LYS A 98 -12.29 16.24 3.08
C LYS A 98 -11.17 15.29 2.67
N TYR A 99 -11.51 14.33 1.82
CA TYR A 99 -10.53 13.40 1.24
C TYR A 99 -10.96 12.93 -0.14
N LYS A 100 -10.00 12.44 -0.93
CA LYS A 100 -10.28 11.78 -2.22
C LYS A 100 -9.45 10.53 -2.39
N PHE A 101 -9.88 9.66 -3.28
CA PHE A 101 -9.15 8.44 -3.63
C PHE A 101 -8.37 8.65 -4.92
N GLU A 102 -7.10 8.22 -4.91
CA GLU A 102 -6.22 8.22 -6.05
C GLU A 102 -5.58 6.84 -6.18
N VAL A 103 -5.37 6.37 -7.41
CA VAL A 103 -4.68 5.11 -7.66
C VAL A 103 -3.52 5.42 -8.58
N TYR A 104 -2.29 5.28 -8.09
CA TYR A 104 -1.10 5.45 -8.92
C TYR A 104 -0.66 4.10 -9.45
N GLU A 105 -0.29 4.03 -10.73
CA GLU A 105 0.28 2.82 -11.32
C GLU A 105 1.73 3.08 -11.72
N LYS A 106 2.62 2.14 -11.41
CA LYS A 106 4.02 2.22 -11.83
C LYS A 106 4.10 2.00 -13.34
N ASN A 107 4.74 2.93 -14.04
CA ASN A 107 5.19 2.75 -15.40
C ASN A 107 6.49 1.93 -15.36
N ASP A 108 6.49 0.79 -16.06
CA ASP A 108 7.72 0.08 -16.41
C ASP A 108 8.41 0.73 -17.61
#